data_AF-A0A9P6GBI3-F1
#
_entry.id   AF-A0A9P6GBI3-F1
#
_cell.length_a   1.000
_cell.length_b   1.000
_cell.length_c   1.000
_cell.angle_alpha   90.00
_cell.angle_beta   90.00
_cell.angle_gamma   90.00
#
_symmetry.space_group_name_H-M   'P 1'
#
loop_
_entity.id
_entity.type
_entity.pdbx_description
1 polymer ?
#
loop_
_entity_poly.entity_id
_entity_poly.type
_entity_poly.pdbx_seq_one_letter_code
_entity_poly.pdbx_strand_id
1 'polypeptide(L)'
;MKLHRYFCVAFATRCIGGIIASRKSTLSAEAQDLFDWFMHVQDNRYDSSYNFIAYPDKGGWSIRFTAWYLAGLLRRNKGDDLQRAKIAIRNIIACQMTNDFTAPWYGTYKLSPDQPDPTANSTMYQPEIYATYDPNWREFVGTQLVQVVEDFGHLSGNQLVEKIEDSLEIAAIGGMRRNGTFPQDDNLGIYYSNPAIMRALVAGWIGTRRNNTKLLDFAIDQGTKLLKLFQLNGANTLSEYNSPGYYGIDTWALGAHLKYGPKDQTMTSSAKIILREMWTDLADHYNGCLGDMVGPYDRAYTQDMSQHSTALVNFFWGLFGHAASPLPHKLESNLTFDVAQGAPIALIVEEVKSAIPTHVQDALRLRGTFQGPARSIKKTVYDDLEGKQPRVATSWISRELMIGGQSVNETVNRGDQFVPAIVHWPGDKAHEPFPLTHFSACIQAQAPLTLLQRPII
;
A
#
# COMPACT_ATOMS: atom_id res chain seq x y z
N MET A 1 -4.57 -8.96 74.96
CA MET A 1 -4.19 -7.69 74.28
C MET A 1 -2.79 -7.87 73.74
N LYS A 2 -2.43 -7.82 72.46
CA LYS A 2 -3.08 -7.40 71.20
C LYS A 2 -2.55 -8.33 70.09
N LEU A 3 -3.44 -8.76 69.20
CA LEU A 3 -3.17 -9.31 67.86
C LEU A 3 -2.25 -8.35 67.07
N HIS A 4 -1.24 -8.85 66.35
CA HIS A 4 -0.74 -8.18 65.13
C HIS A 4 -0.68 -9.19 63.98
N ARG A 5 -1.37 -8.80 62.90
CA ARG A 5 -1.73 -9.57 61.73
C ARG A 5 -0.56 -9.61 60.73
N TYR A 6 -0.34 -10.78 60.15
CA TYR A 6 0.37 -10.94 58.88
C TYR A 6 -0.47 -10.31 57.76
N PHE A 7 0.10 -9.36 57.02
CA PHE A 7 -0.46 -8.86 55.76
C PHE A 7 0.21 -9.62 54.60
N CYS A 8 -0.50 -10.59 54.02
CA CYS A 8 -0.20 -11.08 52.69
C CYS A 8 -0.69 -10.05 51.67
N VAL A 9 0.22 -9.43 50.92
CA VAL A 9 -0.12 -8.62 49.76
C VAL A 9 -0.25 -9.55 48.56
N ALA A 10 -1.47 -9.92 48.21
CA ALA A 10 -1.77 -10.58 46.95
C ALA A 10 -1.80 -9.53 45.83
N PHE A 11 -0.82 -9.58 44.93
CA PHE A 11 -0.89 -8.86 43.66
C PHE A 11 -1.92 -9.55 42.76
N ALA A 12 -3.12 -8.97 42.66
CA ALA A 12 -4.09 -9.38 41.66
C ALA A 12 -3.72 -8.73 40.31
N THR A 13 -3.14 -9.52 39.41
CA THR A 13 -2.98 -9.18 38.00
C THR A 13 -4.38 -9.05 37.38
N ARG A 14 -4.84 -7.81 37.18
CA ARG A 14 -6.02 -7.53 36.35
C ARG A 14 -5.65 -7.74 34.88
N CYS A 15 -5.94 -8.92 34.36
CA CYS A 15 -6.08 -9.12 32.92
C CYS A 15 -7.33 -8.35 32.46
N ILE A 16 -7.17 -7.09 32.06
CA ILE A 16 -8.22 -6.38 31.34
C ILE A 16 -8.16 -6.87 29.89
N GLY A 17 -8.82 -7.99 29.63
CA GLY A 17 -9.25 -8.32 28.28
C GLY A 17 -10.29 -7.28 27.87
N GLY A 18 -9.85 -6.26 27.13
CA GLY A 18 -10.76 -5.28 26.56
C GLY A 18 -11.75 -5.98 25.66
N ILE A 19 -13.05 -5.93 26.01
CA ILE A 19 -14.12 -6.28 25.09
C ILE A 19 -14.10 -5.20 24.01
N ILE A 20 -13.49 -5.49 22.87
CA ILE A 20 -13.57 -4.64 21.68
C ILE A 20 -15.02 -4.76 21.19
N ALA A 21 -15.83 -3.74 21.49
CA ALA A 21 -17.15 -3.63 20.91
C ALA A 21 -17.01 -3.50 19.38
N SER A 22 -17.70 -4.37 18.64
CA SER A 22 -17.77 -4.31 17.17
C SER A 22 -18.28 -2.94 16.73
N ARG A 23 -17.40 -2.12 16.11
CA ARG A 23 -17.87 -1.00 15.30
C ARG A 23 -18.50 -1.60 14.06
N LYS A 24 -19.83 -1.72 14.03
CA LYS A 24 -20.56 -1.78 12.76
C LYS A 24 -20.42 -0.42 12.08
N SER A 25 -19.28 -0.17 11.43
CA SER A 25 -19.18 0.95 10.50
C SER A 25 -20.14 0.65 9.35
N THR A 26 -21.03 1.57 9.05
CA THR A 26 -21.79 1.53 7.80
C THR A 26 -20.86 2.15 6.75
N LEU A 27 -20.58 1.43 5.67
CA LEU A 27 -19.79 1.97 4.57
C LEU A 27 -20.60 3.06 3.86
N SER A 28 -19.91 4.07 3.32
CA SER A 28 -20.54 4.97 2.35
C SER A 28 -21.02 4.17 1.13
N ALA A 29 -21.92 4.74 0.33
CA ALA A 29 -22.41 4.05 -0.86
C ALA A 29 -21.27 3.76 -1.85
N GLU A 30 -20.33 4.70 -1.98
CA GLU A 30 -19.14 4.61 -2.83
C GLU A 30 -18.18 3.52 -2.36
N ALA A 31 -17.90 3.46 -1.05
CA ALA A 31 -17.08 2.41 -0.46
C ALA A 31 -17.74 1.04 -0.55
N GLN A 32 -19.07 0.97 -0.40
CA GLN A 32 -19.83 -0.27 -0.55
C GLN A 32 -19.79 -0.77 -2.00
N ASP A 33 -19.91 0.10 -3.02
CA ASP A 33 -19.80 -0.30 -4.43
C ASP A 33 -18.39 -0.85 -4.76
N LEU A 34 -17.33 -0.23 -4.23
CA LEU A 34 -15.97 -0.76 -4.36
C LEU A 34 -15.84 -2.14 -3.69
N PHE A 35 -16.36 -2.27 -2.47
CA PHE A 35 -16.35 -3.52 -1.72
C PHE A 35 -17.08 -4.63 -2.49
N ASP A 36 -18.28 -4.35 -3.00
CA ASP A 36 -19.10 -5.33 -3.71
C ASP A 36 -18.45 -5.77 -5.03
N TRP A 37 -17.84 -4.83 -5.78
CA TRP A 37 -17.11 -5.17 -7.00
C TRP A 37 -15.87 -6.03 -6.71
N PHE A 38 -15.11 -5.67 -5.67
CA PHE A 38 -14.01 -6.50 -5.21
C PHE A 38 -14.45 -7.92 -4.87
N MET A 39 -15.52 -8.07 -4.10
CA MET A 39 -16.03 -9.38 -3.72
C MET A 39 -16.43 -10.17 -4.96
N HIS A 40 -17.11 -9.54 -5.92
CA HIS A 40 -17.44 -10.18 -7.20
C HIS A 40 -16.20 -10.70 -7.92
N VAL A 41 -15.14 -9.91 -8.03
CA VAL A 41 -13.90 -10.33 -8.71
C VAL A 41 -13.20 -11.46 -7.97
N GLN A 42 -13.03 -11.36 -6.64
CA GLN A 42 -12.28 -12.36 -5.88
C GLN A 42 -13.06 -13.64 -5.63
N ASP A 43 -14.38 -13.60 -5.50
CA ASP A 43 -15.22 -14.80 -5.42
C ASP A 43 -15.03 -15.68 -6.66
N ASN A 44 -14.91 -15.07 -7.85
CA ASN A 44 -14.66 -15.79 -9.11
C ASN A 44 -13.23 -16.35 -9.24
N ARG A 45 -12.28 -15.85 -8.44
CA ARG A 45 -10.89 -16.32 -8.41
C ARG A 45 -10.62 -17.27 -7.25
N TYR A 46 -11.55 -17.43 -6.31
CA TYR A 46 -11.32 -18.26 -5.13
C TYR A 46 -11.36 -19.75 -5.49
N ASP A 47 -10.22 -20.41 -5.34
CA ASP A 47 -10.11 -21.84 -5.49
C ASP A 47 -10.32 -22.52 -4.13
N SER A 48 -11.50 -23.09 -3.94
CA SER A 48 -11.87 -23.80 -2.72
C SER A 48 -11.06 -25.08 -2.45
N SER A 49 -10.41 -25.67 -3.45
CA SER A 49 -9.57 -26.87 -3.27
C SER A 49 -8.26 -26.52 -2.55
N TYR A 50 -7.69 -25.35 -2.86
CA TYR A 50 -6.47 -24.83 -2.22
C TYR A 50 -6.74 -23.84 -1.08
N ASN A 51 -7.95 -23.26 -1.03
CA ASN A 51 -8.33 -22.14 -0.17
C ASN A 51 -7.48 -20.87 -0.40
N PHE A 52 -7.15 -20.60 -1.67
CA PHE A 52 -6.41 -19.42 -2.10
C PHE A 52 -7.12 -18.74 -3.29
N ILE A 53 -6.78 -17.48 -3.53
CA ILE A 53 -7.08 -16.79 -4.79
C ILE A 53 -6.17 -17.37 -5.88
N ALA A 54 -6.78 -18.02 -6.87
CA ALA A 54 -6.12 -18.49 -8.08
C ALA A 54 -5.95 -17.32 -9.05
N TYR A 55 -4.71 -16.87 -9.23
CA TYR A 55 -4.39 -15.77 -10.13
C TYR A 55 -2.91 -15.85 -10.53
N PRO A 56 -2.58 -15.86 -11.84
CA PRO A 56 -1.22 -16.01 -12.33
C PRO A 56 -0.39 -14.72 -12.21
N ASP A 57 -0.12 -14.27 -10.98
CA ASP A 57 0.78 -13.12 -10.68
C ASP A 57 2.23 -13.61 -10.56
N LYS A 58 2.51 -14.36 -9.49
CA LYS A 58 3.84 -14.91 -9.17
C LYS A 58 3.85 -16.44 -9.06
N GLY A 59 2.77 -17.09 -9.49
CA GLY A 59 2.52 -18.53 -9.37
C GLY A 59 1.05 -18.82 -9.66
N GLY A 60 0.60 -20.07 -9.50
CA GLY A 60 -0.81 -20.44 -9.75
C GLY A 60 -1.80 -19.79 -8.78
N TRP A 61 -1.36 -19.50 -7.56
CA TRP A 61 -2.16 -18.85 -6.52
C TRP A 61 -1.41 -17.68 -5.89
N SER A 62 -2.15 -16.66 -5.45
CA SER A 62 -1.56 -15.44 -4.88
C SER A 62 -1.77 -15.38 -3.37
N ILE A 63 -0.68 -15.46 -2.60
CA ILE A 63 -0.73 -15.31 -1.14
C ILE A 63 -1.19 -13.90 -0.75
N ARG A 64 -0.69 -12.87 -1.46
CA ARG A 64 -1.05 -11.47 -1.22
C ARG A 64 -2.53 -11.20 -1.49
N PHE A 65 -3.06 -11.64 -2.63
CA PHE A 65 -4.48 -11.43 -2.95
C PHE A 65 -5.39 -12.24 -2.03
N THR A 66 -4.94 -13.41 -1.58
CA THR A 66 -5.66 -14.20 -0.57
C THR A 66 -5.70 -13.46 0.77
N ALA A 67 -4.59 -12.83 1.18
CA ALA A 67 -4.58 -12.00 2.39
C ALA A 67 -5.60 -10.86 2.27
N TRP A 68 -5.61 -10.13 1.15
CA TRP A 68 -6.55 -9.02 0.93
C TRP A 68 -8.02 -9.47 0.90
N TYR A 69 -8.28 -10.68 0.40
CA TYR A 69 -9.61 -11.30 0.42
C TYR A 69 -10.18 -11.59 1.80
N LEU A 70 -9.33 -11.78 2.82
CA LEU A 70 -9.76 -12.07 4.19
C LEU A 70 -10.68 -10.99 4.75
N ALA A 71 -10.37 -9.71 4.55
CA ALA A 71 -11.18 -8.61 5.06
C ALA A 71 -12.57 -8.61 4.43
N GLY A 72 -12.67 -8.93 3.13
CA GLY A 72 -13.93 -9.08 2.41
C GLY A 72 -14.81 -10.20 2.97
N LEU A 73 -14.23 -11.41 3.11
CA LEU A 73 -14.90 -12.56 3.71
C LEU A 73 -15.41 -12.26 5.13
N LEU A 74 -14.55 -11.72 5.99
CA LEU A 74 -14.88 -11.46 7.39
C LEU A 74 -15.88 -10.31 7.56
N ARG A 75 -15.84 -9.32 6.67
CA ARG A 75 -16.84 -8.24 6.64
C ARG A 75 -18.19 -8.73 6.17
N ARG A 76 -18.23 -9.52 5.09
CA ARG A 76 -19.47 -10.06 4.51
C ARG A 76 -20.11 -11.07 5.47
N ASN A 77 -19.30 -11.99 6.01
CA ASN A 77 -19.65 -12.99 7.01
C ASN A 77 -20.97 -13.72 6.71
N LYS A 78 -21.13 -14.22 5.48
CA LYS A 78 -22.29 -15.00 5.05
C LYS A 78 -21.86 -16.40 4.65
N GLY A 79 -22.76 -17.37 4.82
CA GLY A 79 -22.49 -18.76 4.44
C GLY A 79 -21.22 -19.30 5.10
N ASP A 80 -20.27 -19.74 4.29
CA ASP A 80 -18.99 -20.31 4.72
C ASP A 80 -17.82 -19.30 4.75
N ASP A 81 -18.09 -18.00 4.55
CA ASP A 81 -17.05 -16.95 4.53
C ASP A 81 -16.12 -17.01 5.75
N LEU A 82 -16.68 -17.14 6.95
CA LEU A 82 -15.89 -17.21 8.19
C LEU A 82 -14.99 -18.45 8.22
N GLN A 83 -15.50 -19.60 7.78
CA GLN A 83 -14.72 -20.83 7.74
C GLN A 83 -13.59 -20.72 6.71
N ARG A 84 -13.90 -20.21 5.51
CA ARG A 84 -12.92 -19.94 4.44
C ARG A 84 -11.83 -19.00 4.92
N ALA A 85 -12.19 -17.88 5.56
CA ALA A 85 -11.23 -16.93 6.09
C ALA A 85 -10.31 -17.58 7.13
N LYS A 86 -10.86 -18.37 8.06
CA LYS A 86 -10.05 -19.07 9.07
C LYS A 86 -9.11 -20.11 8.47
N ILE A 87 -9.50 -20.80 7.40
CA ILE A 87 -8.61 -21.74 6.69
C ILE A 87 -7.52 -20.97 5.94
N ALA A 88 -7.90 -19.96 5.16
CA ALA A 88 -6.98 -19.13 4.40
C ALA A 88 -5.93 -18.45 5.28
N ILE A 89 -6.31 -17.91 6.45
CA ILE A 89 -5.35 -17.35 7.44
C ILE A 89 -4.30 -18.40 7.83
N ARG A 90 -4.72 -19.63 8.17
CA ARG A 90 -3.78 -20.69 8.56
C ARG A 90 -2.86 -21.06 7.40
N ASN A 91 -3.39 -21.14 6.19
CA ASN A 91 -2.61 -21.45 5.00
C ASN A 91 -1.58 -20.37 4.67
N ILE A 92 -1.95 -19.09 4.80
CA ILE A 92 -1.03 -17.94 4.64
C ILE A 92 0.11 -18.02 5.66
N ILE A 93 -0.21 -18.23 6.95
CA ILE A 93 0.79 -18.35 8.01
C ILE A 93 1.73 -19.55 7.74
N ALA A 94 1.19 -20.67 7.26
CA ALA A 94 2.00 -21.84 6.88
C ALA A 94 2.96 -21.57 5.71
N CYS A 95 2.74 -20.51 4.94
CA CYS A 95 3.62 -20.09 3.85
C CYS A 95 4.67 -19.05 4.29
N GLN A 96 4.76 -18.72 5.58
CA GLN A 96 5.81 -17.84 6.09
C GLN A 96 7.16 -18.57 6.13
N MET A 97 8.20 -17.94 5.60
CA MET A 97 9.54 -18.54 5.53
C MET A 97 10.32 -18.24 6.80
N THR A 98 10.48 -19.25 7.66
CA THR A 98 11.05 -19.08 9.01
C THR A 98 12.25 -19.98 9.31
N ASN A 99 12.68 -20.80 8.34
CA ASN A 99 13.67 -21.86 8.57
C ASN A 99 15.11 -21.36 8.70
N ASP A 100 15.45 -20.22 8.10
CA ASP A 100 16.78 -19.61 8.18
C ASP A 100 16.67 -18.21 8.76
N PHE A 101 17.04 -18.05 10.04
CA PHE A 101 17.03 -16.76 10.71
C PHE A 101 17.98 -15.76 10.06
N THR A 102 19.08 -16.19 9.45
CA THR A 102 20.08 -15.29 8.87
C THR A 102 19.76 -14.89 7.43
N ALA A 103 18.82 -15.57 6.78
CA ALA A 103 18.43 -15.27 5.41
C ALA A 103 17.80 -13.87 5.23
N PRO A 104 18.02 -13.21 4.06
CA PRO A 104 17.32 -11.99 3.67
C PRO A 104 15.79 -12.11 3.59
N TRP A 105 15.27 -13.32 3.39
CA TRP A 105 13.83 -13.61 3.26
C TRP A 105 13.19 -14.09 4.57
N TYR A 106 13.91 -14.12 5.69
CA TYR A 106 13.34 -14.52 6.97
C TYR A 106 12.11 -13.69 7.34
N GLY A 107 11.03 -14.37 7.66
CA GLY A 107 9.76 -13.79 8.10
C GLY A 107 8.91 -13.15 7.00
N THR A 108 9.35 -13.14 5.74
CA THR A 108 8.45 -12.87 4.61
C THR A 108 7.64 -14.12 4.26
N TYR A 109 6.66 -13.96 3.38
CA TYR A 109 5.79 -15.04 2.91
C TYR A 109 6.21 -15.44 1.50
N LYS A 110 5.96 -16.70 1.14
CA LYS A 110 6.05 -17.14 -0.25
C LYS A 110 5.15 -16.27 -1.15
N LEU A 111 5.43 -16.25 -2.45
CA LEU A 111 4.58 -15.53 -3.40
C LEU A 111 3.33 -16.37 -3.75
N SER A 112 3.54 -17.68 -3.92
CA SER A 112 2.53 -18.72 -4.14
C SER A 112 2.79 -19.91 -3.19
N PRO A 113 1.76 -20.61 -2.69
CA PRO A 113 1.91 -21.69 -1.70
C PRO A 113 2.71 -22.90 -2.21
N ASP A 114 2.72 -23.14 -3.52
CA ASP A 114 3.42 -24.25 -4.18
C ASP A 114 4.90 -23.95 -4.50
N GLN A 115 5.36 -22.72 -4.26
CA GLN A 115 6.77 -22.38 -4.46
C GLN A 115 7.65 -22.99 -3.36
N PRO A 116 8.87 -23.45 -3.72
CA PRO A 116 9.87 -23.83 -2.73
C PRO A 116 10.41 -22.60 -1.98
N ASP A 117 11.04 -22.82 -0.84
CA ASP A 117 11.82 -21.77 -0.18
C ASP A 117 13.09 -21.48 -1.01
N PRO A 118 13.56 -20.21 -1.08
CA PRO A 118 14.86 -19.91 -1.67
C PRO A 118 15.96 -20.77 -1.06
N THR A 119 16.74 -21.44 -1.91
CA THR A 119 17.75 -22.41 -1.46
C THR A 119 19.13 -21.97 -1.93
N ALA A 120 20.03 -21.67 -0.98
CA ALA A 120 21.41 -21.31 -1.30
C ALA A 120 22.09 -22.42 -2.13
N ASN A 121 22.87 -22.04 -3.14
CA ASN A 121 23.57 -22.94 -4.06
C ASN A 121 22.68 -23.87 -4.91
N SER A 122 21.35 -23.66 -4.94
CA SER A 122 20.46 -24.37 -5.86
C SER A 122 20.63 -23.83 -7.29
N THR A 123 20.64 -24.71 -8.29
CA THR A 123 20.59 -24.32 -9.72
C THR A 123 19.18 -23.97 -10.20
N MET A 124 18.13 -24.40 -9.49
CA MET A 124 16.73 -24.24 -9.93
C MET A 124 15.98 -23.10 -9.24
N TYR A 125 16.24 -22.85 -7.95
CA TYR A 125 15.56 -21.84 -7.14
C TYR A 125 16.51 -21.11 -6.16
N GLN A 126 17.53 -20.45 -6.72
CA GLN A 126 18.50 -19.66 -5.96
C GLN A 126 17.86 -18.39 -5.34
N PRO A 127 18.38 -17.86 -4.22
CA PRO A 127 17.87 -16.62 -3.65
C PRO A 127 18.07 -15.42 -4.57
N GLU A 128 16.97 -14.79 -4.97
CA GLU A 128 16.94 -13.63 -5.85
C GLU A 128 15.78 -12.73 -5.43
N ILE A 129 16.12 -11.51 -5.01
CA ILE A 129 15.14 -10.51 -4.56
C ILE A 129 14.23 -10.13 -5.73
N TYR A 130 12.91 -10.08 -5.47
CA TYR A 130 11.86 -9.80 -6.46
C TYR A 130 11.61 -10.91 -7.50
N ALA A 131 12.31 -12.04 -7.38
CA ALA A 131 12.08 -13.24 -8.19
C ALA A 131 11.68 -14.45 -7.33
N THR A 132 12.62 -15.05 -6.59
CA THR A 132 12.35 -16.24 -5.76
C THR A 132 11.82 -15.90 -4.38
N TYR A 133 12.01 -14.66 -3.93
CA TYR A 133 11.32 -14.08 -2.79
C TYR A 133 11.10 -12.58 -3.00
N ASP A 134 10.02 -12.05 -2.42
CA ASP A 134 9.78 -10.61 -2.35
C ASP A 134 9.71 -10.19 -0.88
N PRO A 135 10.61 -9.30 -0.42
CA PRO A 135 10.54 -8.80 0.95
C PRO A 135 9.27 -7.99 1.21
N ASN A 136 8.70 -7.29 0.23
CA ASN A 136 7.50 -6.47 0.38
C ASN A 136 6.27 -7.31 0.73
N TRP A 137 6.25 -8.61 0.39
CA TRP A 137 5.14 -9.51 0.73
C TRP A 137 4.89 -9.54 2.23
N ARG A 138 5.95 -9.40 3.02
CA ARG A 138 5.86 -9.28 4.47
C ARG A 138 5.01 -8.08 4.88
N GLU A 139 5.24 -6.91 4.29
CA GLU A 139 4.52 -5.68 4.61
C GLU A 139 3.08 -5.71 4.05
N PHE A 140 2.88 -6.19 2.82
CA PHE A 140 1.55 -6.31 2.21
C PHE A 140 0.64 -7.29 2.96
N VAL A 141 1.14 -8.49 3.28
CA VAL A 141 0.40 -9.48 4.05
C VAL A 141 0.30 -9.06 5.50
N GLY A 142 1.37 -8.52 6.07
CA GLY A 142 1.43 -8.13 7.48
C GLY A 142 0.42 -7.04 7.84
N THR A 143 0.35 -5.96 7.07
CA THR A 143 -0.64 -4.89 7.30
C THR A 143 -2.07 -5.37 7.09
N GLN A 144 -2.28 -6.33 6.19
CA GLN A 144 -3.59 -6.94 6.01
C GLN A 144 -4.01 -7.81 7.19
N LEU A 145 -3.08 -8.57 7.78
CA LEU A 145 -3.33 -9.33 8.99
C LEU A 145 -3.58 -8.44 10.22
N VAL A 146 -2.94 -7.27 10.28
CA VAL A 146 -3.28 -6.21 11.28
C VAL A 146 -4.75 -5.81 11.14
N GLN A 147 -5.21 -5.47 9.93
CA GLN A 147 -6.63 -5.16 9.70
C GLN A 147 -7.55 -6.32 10.11
N VAL A 148 -7.18 -7.56 9.77
CA VAL A 148 -7.97 -8.75 10.14
C VAL A 148 -8.15 -8.87 11.65
N VAL A 149 -7.10 -8.64 12.43
CA VAL A 149 -7.19 -8.73 13.90
C VAL A 149 -7.99 -7.55 14.47
N GLU A 150 -7.71 -6.33 14.03
CA GLU A 150 -8.36 -5.13 14.57
C GLU A 150 -9.85 -5.07 14.27
N ASP A 151 -10.26 -5.33 13.03
CA ASP A 151 -11.67 -5.26 12.63
C ASP A 151 -12.44 -6.55 13.00
N PHE A 152 -11.79 -7.72 12.96
CA PHE A 152 -12.47 -9.03 12.94
C PHE A 152 -11.90 -10.09 13.90
N GLY A 153 -10.96 -9.74 14.80
CA GLY A 153 -10.36 -10.70 15.73
C GLY A 153 -11.39 -11.46 16.58
N HIS A 154 -12.50 -10.81 16.93
CA HIS A 154 -13.63 -11.39 17.65
C HIS A 154 -14.34 -12.54 16.90
N LEU A 155 -14.28 -12.57 15.56
CA LEU A 155 -14.83 -13.65 14.73
C LEU A 155 -13.85 -14.81 14.59
N SER A 156 -12.56 -14.50 14.45
CA SER A 156 -11.48 -15.49 14.27
C SER A 156 -11.29 -16.38 15.50
N GLY A 157 -11.43 -15.79 16.69
CA GLY A 157 -11.22 -16.44 17.99
C GLY A 157 -9.77 -16.33 18.47
N ASN A 158 -9.58 -16.29 19.79
CA ASN A 158 -8.31 -15.94 20.44
C ASN A 158 -7.12 -16.78 19.95
N GLN A 159 -7.30 -18.09 19.77
CA GLN A 159 -6.21 -18.98 19.33
C GLN A 159 -5.70 -18.63 17.93
N LEU A 160 -6.58 -18.23 17.01
CA LEU A 160 -6.15 -17.86 15.66
C LEU A 160 -5.53 -16.46 15.65
N VAL A 161 -6.04 -15.55 16.49
CA VAL A 161 -5.44 -14.22 16.69
C VAL A 161 -4.01 -14.35 17.23
N GLU A 162 -3.77 -15.21 18.22
CA GLU A 162 -2.43 -15.47 18.75
C GLU A 162 -1.47 -16.00 17.67
N LYS A 163 -1.93 -16.90 16.80
CA LYS A 163 -1.13 -17.37 15.65
C LYS A 163 -0.81 -16.27 14.64
N ILE A 164 -1.74 -15.35 14.41
CA ILE A 164 -1.48 -14.17 13.57
C ILE A 164 -0.42 -13.30 14.24
N GLU A 165 -0.52 -13.06 15.54
CA GLU A 165 0.46 -12.29 16.31
C GLU A 165 1.86 -12.93 16.29
N ASP A 166 1.97 -14.24 16.45
CA ASP A 166 3.25 -14.97 16.32
C ASP A 166 3.87 -14.73 14.94
N SER A 167 3.06 -14.86 13.88
CA SER A 167 3.50 -14.65 12.50
C SER A 167 3.91 -13.19 12.23
N LEU A 168 3.16 -12.23 12.78
CA LEU A 168 3.48 -10.79 12.68
C LEU A 168 4.72 -10.39 13.47
N GLU A 169 5.02 -11.05 14.59
CA GLU A 169 6.26 -10.81 15.33
C GLU A 169 7.48 -11.27 14.54
N ILE A 170 7.40 -12.47 13.94
CA ILE A 170 8.45 -12.99 13.04
C ILE A 170 8.62 -12.07 11.82
N ALA A 171 7.51 -11.61 11.24
CA ALA A 171 7.53 -10.62 10.16
C ALA A 171 8.25 -9.35 10.63
N ALA A 172 7.83 -8.73 11.74
CA ALA A 172 8.46 -7.52 12.27
C ALA A 172 9.98 -7.67 12.45
N ILE A 173 10.43 -8.80 13.01
CA ILE A 173 11.86 -9.10 13.17
C ILE A 173 12.59 -9.17 11.81
N GLY A 174 12.01 -9.85 10.82
CA GLY A 174 12.53 -9.86 9.45
C GLY A 174 12.56 -8.46 8.82
N GLY A 175 11.52 -7.65 9.04
CA GLY A 175 11.41 -6.28 8.56
C GLY A 175 12.45 -5.35 9.14
N MET A 176 12.73 -5.45 10.44
CA MET A 176 13.76 -4.66 11.11
C MET A 176 15.15 -4.83 10.49
N ARG A 177 15.44 -6.03 9.99
CA ARG A 177 16.71 -6.34 9.33
C ARG A 177 16.76 -5.85 7.89
N ARG A 178 15.60 -5.76 7.23
CA ARG A 178 15.44 -5.33 5.84
C ARG A 178 15.03 -3.85 5.77
N ASN A 179 15.91 -2.98 6.26
CA ASN A 179 15.68 -1.54 6.39
C ASN A 179 16.68 -0.70 5.57
N GLY A 180 17.26 -1.29 4.52
CA GLY A 180 18.32 -0.68 3.70
C GLY A 180 19.74 -0.94 4.21
N THR A 181 19.92 -1.81 5.22
CA THR A 181 21.25 -2.11 5.79
C THR A 181 21.67 -3.57 5.68
N PHE A 182 20.71 -4.49 5.52
CA PHE A 182 20.98 -5.91 5.36
C PHE A 182 19.96 -6.53 4.40
N PRO A 183 20.37 -7.42 3.46
CA PRO A 183 21.76 -7.75 3.12
C PRO A 183 22.54 -6.52 2.60
N GLN A 184 23.82 -6.70 2.29
CA GLN A 184 24.57 -5.65 1.58
C GLN A 184 23.78 -5.23 0.33
N ASP A 185 23.69 -3.93 0.10
CA ASP A 185 22.93 -3.31 -1.01
C ASP A 185 21.39 -3.49 -0.92
N ASP A 186 20.85 -3.75 0.28
CA ASP A 186 19.41 -3.76 0.51
C ASP A 186 18.75 -2.44 0.11
N ASN A 187 17.63 -2.53 -0.61
CA ASN A 187 16.94 -1.37 -1.15
C ASN A 187 15.72 -0.92 -0.33
N LEU A 188 15.48 -1.53 0.82
CA LEU A 188 14.29 -1.32 1.66
C LEU A 188 14.47 -0.18 2.69
N GLY A 189 15.25 0.83 2.33
CA GLY A 189 15.44 2.04 3.12
C GLY A 189 14.16 2.86 3.28
N ILE A 190 14.22 3.95 4.05
CA ILE A 190 13.09 4.86 4.27
C ILE A 190 12.63 5.60 3.01
N TYR A 191 13.48 5.68 1.98
CA TYR A 191 13.10 6.21 0.66
C TYR A 191 12.18 5.26 -0.10
N TYR A 192 12.15 3.98 0.26
CA TYR A 192 11.17 3.05 -0.27
C TYR A 192 9.87 3.23 0.53
N SER A 193 9.12 4.26 0.15
CA SER A 193 8.02 4.88 0.90
C SER A 193 7.02 3.86 1.48
N ASN A 194 6.20 3.23 0.64
CA ASN A 194 5.13 2.35 1.10
C ASN A 194 5.63 1.15 1.93
N PRO A 195 6.70 0.41 1.58
CA PRO A 195 7.15 -0.69 2.43
C PRO A 195 7.71 -0.16 3.75
N ALA A 196 8.40 0.98 3.76
CA ALA A 196 8.88 1.57 5.00
C ALA A 196 7.73 2.01 5.94
N ILE A 197 6.68 2.64 5.40
CA ILE A 197 5.49 3.05 6.17
C ILE A 197 4.75 1.82 6.72
N MET A 198 4.52 0.81 5.88
CA MET A 198 3.87 -0.44 6.30
C MET A 198 4.69 -1.21 7.34
N ARG A 199 6.02 -1.22 7.21
CA ARG A 199 6.93 -1.85 8.19
C ARG A 199 6.83 -1.20 9.56
N ALA A 200 6.78 0.14 9.61
CA ALA A 200 6.57 0.87 10.85
C ALA A 200 5.22 0.50 11.50
N LEU A 201 4.17 0.27 10.69
CA LEU A 201 2.86 -0.19 11.21
C LEU A 201 2.98 -1.58 11.84
N VAL A 202 3.52 -2.55 11.09
CA VAL A 202 3.62 -3.95 11.55
C VAL A 202 4.45 -4.04 12.83
N ALA A 203 5.64 -3.42 12.85
CA ALA A 203 6.53 -3.44 14.01
C ALA A 203 5.91 -2.75 15.23
N GLY A 204 5.32 -1.56 15.04
CA GLY A 204 4.67 -0.82 16.13
C GLY A 204 3.48 -1.58 16.69
N TRP A 205 2.59 -2.08 15.82
CA TRP A 205 1.38 -2.78 16.21
C TRP A 205 1.68 -4.05 17.01
N ILE A 206 2.54 -4.94 16.51
CA ILE A 206 2.86 -6.17 17.25
C ILE A 206 3.74 -5.89 18.48
N GLY A 207 4.60 -4.87 18.41
CA GLY A 207 5.36 -4.37 19.55
C GLY A 207 4.47 -3.97 20.72
N THR A 208 3.38 -3.24 20.45
CA THR A 208 2.40 -2.86 21.47
C THR A 208 1.70 -4.08 22.06
N ARG A 209 1.27 -5.03 21.23
CA ARG A 209 0.54 -6.23 21.69
C ARG A 209 1.39 -7.19 22.50
N ARG A 210 2.69 -7.28 22.19
CA ARG A 210 3.66 -8.12 22.91
C ARG A 210 4.39 -7.39 24.03
N ASN A 211 4.16 -6.09 24.20
CA ASN A 211 4.97 -5.23 25.07
C ASN A 211 6.48 -5.37 24.77
N ASN A 212 6.83 -5.47 23.49
CA ASN A 212 8.20 -5.67 23.00
C ASN A 212 8.84 -4.33 22.65
N THR A 213 9.65 -3.80 23.58
CA THR A 213 10.25 -2.46 23.45
C THR A 213 11.16 -2.31 22.25
N LYS A 214 11.84 -3.37 21.80
CA LYS A 214 12.72 -3.29 20.61
C LYS A 214 11.93 -3.03 19.33
N LEU A 215 10.76 -3.64 19.19
CA LEU A 215 9.89 -3.41 18.04
C LEU A 215 9.28 -2.00 18.09
N LEU A 216 8.91 -1.55 19.28
CA LEU A 216 8.39 -0.20 19.52
C LEU A 216 9.45 0.87 19.21
N ASP A 217 10.66 0.72 19.74
CA ASP A 217 11.78 1.67 19.51
C ASP A 217 12.11 1.77 18.03
N PHE A 218 12.13 0.63 17.32
CA PHE A 218 12.32 0.60 15.87
C PHE A 218 11.19 1.33 15.13
N ALA A 219 9.93 1.08 15.48
CA ALA A 219 8.79 1.72 14.84
C ALA A 219 8.77 3.26 15.07
N ILE A 220 9.15 3.70 16.26
CA ILE A 220 9.30 5.13 16.61
C ILE A 220 10.42 5.75 15.76
N ASP A 221 11.58 5.10 15.68
CA ASP A 221 12.72 5.57 14.87
C ASP A 221 12.35 5.66 13.38
N GLN A 222 11.75 4.60 12.82
CA GLN A 222 11.32 4.60 11.42
C GLN A 222 10.28 5.69 11.14
N GLY A 223 9.24 5.80 11.97
CA GLY A 223 8.22 6.84 11.81
C GLY A 223 8.79 8.26 11.89
N THR A 224 9.74 8.49 12.80
CA THR A 224 10.43 9.77 12.95
C THR A 224 11.26 10.10 11.71
N LYS A 225 12.02 9.13 11.19
CA LYS A 225 12.84 9.29 9.98
C LYS A 225 11.99 9.51 8.74
N LEU A 226 10.88 8.78 8.60
CA LEU A 226 9.94 8.93 7.48
C LEU A 226 9.34 10.34 7.45
N LEU A 227 8.81 10.84 8.58
CA LEU A 227 8.29 12.21 8.65
C LEU A 227 9.39 13.24 8.37
N LYS A 228 10.59 13.04 8.94
CA LYS A 228 11.73 13.95 8.71
C LYS A 228 12.13 13.99 7.24
N LEU A 229 12.20 12.85 6.56
CA LEU A 229 12.50 12.78 5.13
C LEU A 229 11.41 13.47 4.31
N PHE A 230 10.14 13.16 4.59
CA PHE A 230 8.99 13.75 3.90
C PHE A 230 9.01 15.29 3.97
N GLN A 231 9.27 15.86 5.15
CA GLN A 231 9.27 17.31 5.37
C GLN A 231 10.64 17.97 5.15
N LEU A 232 11.64 17.23 4.66
CA LEU A 232 13.02 17.72 4.60
C LEU A 232 13.07 19.04 3.81
N ASN A 233 13.62 20.08 4.43
CA ASN A 233 13.69 21.44 3.87
C ASN A 233 12.34 22.00 3.36
N GLY A 234 11.22 21.56 3.93
CA GLY A 234 9.87 21.98 3.54
C GLY A 234 9.36 21.35 2.24
N ALA A 235 9.96 20.24 1.78
CA ALA A 235 9.56 19.58 0.54
C ALA A 235 8.13 19.03 0.56
N ASN A 236 7.75 18.33 1.65
CA ASN A 236 6.49 17.60 1.78
C ASN A 236 6.25 16.62 0.61
N THR A 237 7.27 15.84 0.26
CA THR A 237 7.23 14.85 -0.83
C THR A 237 7.68 13.48 -0.35
N LEU A 238 7.05 12.42 -0.86
CA LEU A 238 7.59 11.06 -0.76
C LEU A 238 8.68 10.86 -1.82
N SER A 239 9.64 9.98 -1.52
CA SER A 239 10.74 9.64 -2.43
C SER A 239 10.28 8.83 -3.65
N GLU A 240 9.20 8.04 -3.57
CA GLU A 240 8.53 7.47 -4.75
C GLU A 240 7.52 8.49 -5.29
N TYR A 241 8.04 9.61 -5.78
CA TYR A 241 7.26 10.81 -6.04
C TYR A 241 6.26 10.63 -7.18
N ASN A 242 5.09 11.23 -6.98
CA ASN A 242 4.03 11.45 -7.96
C ASN A 242 3.59 10.19 -8.71
N SER A 243 3.68 9.03 -8.06
CA SER A 243 3.54 7.73 -8.72
C SER A 243 2.13 7.18 -8.53
N PRO A 244 1.23 7.16 -9.56
CA PRO A 244 -0.17 6.80 -9.39
C PRO A 244 -0.40 5.45 -8.67
N GLY A 245 0.33 4.41 -9.09
CA GLY A 245 0.28 3.10 -8.45
C GLY A 245 0.69 3.13 -6.98
N TYR A 246 1.78 3.84 -6.68
CA TYR A 246 2.40 3.82 -5.36
C TYR A 246 1.76 4.80 -4.38
N TYR A 247 1.26 5.96 -4.83
CA TYR A 247 0.44 6.86 -4.02
C TYR A 247 -0.83 6.18 -3.49
N GLY A 248 -1.40 5.25 -4.25
CA GLY A 248 -2.47 4.38 -3.75
C GLY A 248 -2.01 3.50 -2.59
N ILE A 249 -0.86 2.82 -2.73
CA ILE A 249 -0.32 1.97 -1.66
C ILE A 249 0.15 2.80 -0.44
N ASP A 250 0.73 3.98 -0.66
CA ASP A 250 1.07 4.93 0.40
C ASP A 250 -0.19 5.36 1.14
N THR A 251 -1.28 5.66 0.42
CA THR A 251 -2.57 5.98 1.01
C THR A 251 -3.10 4.82 1.85
N TRP A 252 -2.98 3.57 1.38
CA TRP A 252 -3.29 2.38 2.19
C TRP A 252 -2.47 2.34 3.47
N ALA A 253 -1.15 2.45 3.36
CA ALA A 253 -0.24 2.33 4.51
C ALA A 253 -0.51 3.43 5.56
N LEU A 254 -0.71 4.67 5.11
CA LEU A 254 -1.01 5.81 5.98
C LEU A 254 -2.42 5.71 6.59
N GLY A 255 -3.42 5.31 5.80
CA GLY A 255 -4.79 5.10 6.31
C GLY A 255 -4.86 3.95 7.32
N ALA A 256 -4.12 2.87 7.09
CA ALA A 256 -3.97 1.78 8.05
C ALA A 256 -3.30 2.24 9.35
N HIS A 257 -2.32 3.15 9.30
CA HIS A 257 -1.78 3.81 10.50
C HIS A 257 -2.84 4.62 11.24
N LEU A 258 -3.66 5.41 10.52
CA LEU A 258 -4.72 6.20 11.16
C LEU A 258 -5.76 5.34 11.88
N LYS A 259 -6.10 4.19 11.30
CA LYS A 259 -7.16 3.33 11.83
C LYS A 259 -6.66 2.31 12.87
N TYR A 260 -5.49 1.72 12.63
CA TYR A 260 -5.00 0.55 13.37
C TYR A 260 -3.67 0.81 14.10
N GLY A 261 -2.95 1.89 13.78
CA GLY A 261 -1.65 2.18 14.38
C GLY A 261 -1.75 2.46 15.90
N PRO A 262 -0.76 2.04 16.70
CA PRO A 262 -0.74 2.39 18.12
C PRO A 262 -0.63 3.91 18.32
N LYS A 263 -1.44 4.45 19.23
CA LYS A 263 -1.63 5.91 19.38
C LYS A 263 -0.38 6.67 19.81
N ASP A 264 0.56 6.00 20.45
CA ASP A 264 1.82 6.54 20.95
C ASP A 264 2.97 6.46 19.93
N GLN A 265 2.74 5.85 18.75
CA GLN A 265 3.74 5.72 17.70
C GLN A 265 3.80 6.98 16.83
N THR A 266 5.03 7.43 16.51
CA THR A 266 5.25 8.63 15.69
C THR A 266 4.50 8.55 14.37
N MET A 267 4.64 7.43 13.66
CA MET A 267 4.06 7.26 12.32
C MET A 267 2.53 7.38 12.31
N THR A 268 1.85 6.96 13.38
CA THR A 268 0.38 7.09 13.51
C THR A 268 -0.06 8.55 13.52
N SER A 269 0.68 9.41 14.24
CA SER A 269 0.44 10.86 14.21
C SER A 269 0.88 11.52 12.91
N SER A 270 2.02 11.09 12.34
CA SER A 270 2.56 11.57 11.07
C SER A 270 1.65 11.24 9.89
N ALA A 271 0.90 10.12 9.94
CA ALA A 271 0.07 9.67 8.84
C ALA A 271 -0.96 10.71 8.40
N LYS A 272 -1.58 11.44 9.33
CA LYS A 272 -2.55 12.50 9.02
C LYS A 272 -1.89 13.70 8.33
N ILE A 273 -0.62 13.98 8.65
CA ILE A 273 0.14 15.08 8.04
C ILE A 273 0.48 14.69 6.61
N ILE A 274 1.10 13.52 6.42
CA ILE A 274 1.54 13.05 5.11
C ILE A 274 0.36 12.86 4.15
N LEU A 275 -0.75 12.25 4.60
CA LEU A 275 -1.95 12.10 3.76
C LEU A 275 -2.48 13.44 3.26
N ARG A 276 -2.57 14.44 4.14
CA ARG A 276 -3.09 15.76 3.78
C ARG A 276 -2.25 16.43 2.72
N GLU A 277 -0.94 16.47 2.93
CA GLU A 277 0.00 17.12 2.02
C GLU A 277 0.10 16.35 0.69
N MET A 278 0.18 15.01 0.73
CA MET A 278 0.23 14.17 -0.47
C MET A 278 -1.04 14.29 -1.32
N TRP A 279 -2.23 14.30 -0.72
CA TRP A 279 -3.48 14.47 -1.47
C TRP A 279 -3.68 15.91 -1.96
N THR A 280 -3.13 16.90 -1.26
CA THR A 280 -3.07 18.28 -1.76
C THR A 280 -2.16 18.37 -2.98
N ASP A 281 -0.98 17.75 -2.92
CA ASP A 281 -0.06 17.65 -4.07
C ASP A 281 -0.71 16.92 -5.25
N LEU A 282 -1.42 15.82 -5.00
CA LEU A 282 -2.18 15.11 -6.02
C LEU A 282 -3.23 16.00 -6.70
N ALA A 283 -3.99 16.79 -5.93
CA ALA A 283 -4.96 17.72 -6.51
C ALA A 283 -4.31 18.84 -7.33
N ASP A 284 -3.13 19.32 -6.92
CA ASP A 284 -2.34 20.24 -7.73
C ASP A 284 -1.92 19.60 -9.06
N HIS A 285 -1.62 18.29 -9.10
CA HIS A 285 -1.22 17.57 -10.31
C HIS A 285 -2.40 17.08 -11.16
N TYR A 286 -3.61 17.01 -10.59
CA TYR A 286 -4.78 16.46 -11.27
C TYR A 286 -5.38 17.43 -12.30
N ASN A 287 -5.74 16.88 -13.45
CA ASN A 287 -6.48 17.56 -14.50
C ASN A 287 -7.76 16.78 -14.80
N GLY A 288 -8.88 17.25 -14.25
CA GLY A 288 -10.18 16.62 -14.48
C GLY A 288 -10.68 16.64 -15.93
N CYS A 289 -10.13 17.50 -16.81
CA CYS A 289 -10.46 17.49 -18.23
C CYS A 289 -9.79 16.31 -18.96
N LEU A 290 -8.56 15.95 -18.59
CA LEU A 290 -7.87 14.75 -19.09
C LEU A 290 -8.16 13.50 -18.25
N GLY A 291 -8.63 13.69 -17.03
CA GLY A 291 -8.91 12.62 -16.10
C GLY A 291 -7.69 12.00 -15.43
N ASP A 292 -6.53 12.64 -15.53
CA ASP A 292 -5.26 12.10 -15.09
C ASP A 292 -4.46 13.12 -14.27
N MET A 293 -3.42 12.64 -13.59
CA MET A 293 -2.41 13.45 -12.90
C MET A 293 -1.15 13.58 -13.77
N VAL A 294 -0.65 14.79 -13.95
CA VAL A 294 0.59 15.02 -14.71
C VAL A 294 1.79 14.35 -14.04
N GLY A 295 2.72 13.80 -14.82
CA GLY A 295 4.02 13.35 -14.33
C GLY A 295 4.95 14.48 -13.91
N PRO A 296 6.26 14.20 -13.68
CA PRO A 296 6.95 12.92 -13.91
C PRO A 296 6.55 11.86 -12.89
N TYR A 297 6.87 10.59 -13.16
CA TYR A 297 6.56 9.49 -12.24
C TYR A 297 7.85 8.76 -11.86
N ASP A 298 8.14 8.65 -10.57
CA ASP A 298 9.29 7.87 -10.13
C ASP A 298 9.10 6.39 -10.39
N ARG A 299 7.87 5.91 -10.27
CA ARG A 299 7.50 4.54 -10.61
C ARG A 299 6.08 4.47 -11.15
N ALA A 300 5.93 3.98 -12.37
CA ALA A 300 4.63 3.85 -13.02
C ALA A 300 4.55 2.54 -13.82
N TYR A 301 3.57 1.70 -13.47
CA TYR A 301 3.16 0.56 -14.32
C TYR A 301 2.26 0.99 -15.48
N THR A 302 1.58 2.13 -15.31
CA THR A 302 0.74 2.79 -16.31
C THR A 302 0.98 4.29 -16.26
N GLN A 303 0.87 4.94 -17.41
CA GLN A 303 0.93 6.39 -17.57
C GLN A 303 -0.45 7.01 -17.83
N ASP A 304 -1.52 6.20 -17.78
CA ASP A 304 -2.91 6.62 -17.98
C ASP A 304 -3.81 5.98 -16.92
N MET A 305 -4.21 6.75 -15.91
CA MET A 305 -5.11 6.30 -14.84
C MET A 305 -6.55 6.07 -15.31
N SER A 306 -6.91 6.55 -16.50
CA SER A 306 -8.26 6.44 -17.04
C SER A 306 -8.53 5.15 -17.77
N GLN A 307 -7.49 4.54 -18.32
CA GLN A 307 -7.55 3.28 -19.05
C GLN A 307 -6.98 2.10 -18.26
N HIS A 308 -6.11 2.38 -17.30
CA HIS A 308 -5.48 1.34 -16.49
C HIS A 308 -5.70 1.61 -15.02
N SER A 309 -5.88 0.53 -14.27
CA SER A 309 -5.97 0.67 -12.84
C SER A 309 -4.62 0.95 -12.21
N THR A 310 -4.73 1.64 -11.08
CA THR A 310 -3.67 1.86 -10.12
C THR A 310 -4.28 1.67 -8.74
N ALA A 311 -3.51 1.38 -7.70
CA ALA A 311 -4.08 1.31 -6.36
C ALA A 311 -4.79 2.64 -5.96
N LEU A 312 -4.39 3.78 -6.54
CA LEU A 312 -5.03 5.08 -6.32
C LEU A 312 -6.45 5.15 -6.91
N VAL A 313 -6.73 4.46 -8.02
CA VAL A 313 -8.08 4.35 -8.61
C VAL A 313 -9.08 3.77 -7.60
N ASN A 314 -8.68 2.80 -6.78
CA ASN A 314 -9.53 2.26 -5.72
C ASN A 314 -9.88 3.32 -4.66
N PHE A 315 -8.98 4.25 -4.35
CA PHE A 315 -9.29 5.35 -3.44
C PHE A 315 -10.23 6.38 -4.06
N PHE A 316 -10.04 6.75 -5.34
CA PHE A 316 -11.00 7.60 -6.04
C PHE A 316 -12.39 6.96 -6.07
N TRP A 317 -12.47 5.66 -6.35
CA TRP A 317 -13.72 4.91 -6.29
C TRP A 317 -14.33 4.97 -4.90
N GLY A 318 -13.61 4.57 -3.86
CA GLY A 318 -14.16 4.53 -2.50
C GLY A 318 -14.53 5.90 -1.93
N LEU A 319 -13.83 6.98 -2.33
CA LEU A 319 -14.08 8.34 -1.86
C LEU A 319 -15.23 9.04 -2.61
N PHE A 320 -15.29 8.87 -3.93
CA PHE A 320 -16.12 9.69 -4.82
C PHE A 320 -17.11 8.89 -5.67
N GLY A 321 -16.91 7.57 -5.79
CA GLY A 321 -17.70 6.65 -6.60
C GLY A 321 -17.10 6.40 -7.98
N HIS A 322 -17.29 5.18 -8.52
CA HIS A 322 -16.71 4.76 -9.80
C HIS A 322 -17.07 5.69 -10.97
N ALA A 323 -18.33 6.15 -11.03
CA ALA A 323 -18.82 7.01 -12.10
C ALA A 323 -18.39 8.49 -11.98
N ALA A 324 -17.93 8.91 -10.79
CA ALA A 324 -17.57 10.29 -10.50
C ALA A 324 -16.13 10.64 -10.91
N SER A 325 -15.33 9.64 -11.25
CA SER A 325 -13.96 9.82 -11.73
C SER A 325 -13.81 9.04 -13.04
N PRO A 326 -12.88 9.43 -13.92
CA PRO A 326 -12.62 8.71 -15.16
C PRO A 326 -11.87 7.43 -14.88
N LEU A 327 -12.48 6.51 -14.13
CA LEU A 327 -11.85 5.24 -13.77
C LEU A 327 -12.03 4.24 -14.92
N PRO A 328 -11.12 3.26 -15.05
CA PRO A 328 -11.24 2.23 -16.07
C PRO A 328 -12.56 1.48 -16.00
N HIS A 329 -12.98 0.91 -17.11
CA HIS A 329 -14.15 0.04 -17.15
C HIS A 329 -13.97 -1.14 -16.18
N LYS A 330 -15.05 -1.49 -15.46
CA LYS A 330 -15.05 -2.53 -14.41
C LYS A 330 -14.42 -3.88 -14.87
N LEU A 331 -14.55 -4.21 -16.15
CA LEU A 331 -14.04 -5.46 -16.76
C LEU A 331 -12.66 -5.34 -17.42
N GLU A 332 -12.02 -4.17 -17.38
CA GLU A 332 -10.65 -4.00 -17.89
C GLU A 332 -9.68 -4.84 -17.05
N SER A 333 -8.75 -5.55 -17.71
CA SER A 333 -7.91 -6.57 -17.07
C SER A 333 -7.04 -6.00 -15.96
N ASN A 334 -6.43 -4.83 -16.16
CA ASN A 334 -5.61 -4.16 -15.15
C ASN A 334 -6.45 -3.75 -13.94
N LEU A 335 -7.68 -3.26 -14.11
CA LEU A 335 -8.59 -3.01 -13.00
C LEU A 335 -8.92 -4.25 -12.21
N THR A 336 -9.15 -5.37 -12.88
CA THR A 336 -9.35 -6.62 -12.13
C THR A 336 -8.11 -7.03 -11.33
N PHE A 337 -6.89 -6.59 -11.69
CA PHE A 337 -5.69 -6.85 -10.88
C PHE A 337 -5.70 -6.03 -9.59
N ASP A 338 -5.67 -4.70 -9.66
CA ASP A 338 -5.54 -3.85 -8.45
C ASP A 338 -6.78 -3.84 -7.58
N VAL A 339 -7.98 -4.05 -8.16
CA VAL A 339 -9.20 -4.10 -7.36
C VAL A 339 -9.16 -5.25 -6.36
N ALA A 340 -8.21 -6.18 -6.46
CA ALA A 340 -7.91 -7.21 -5.45
C ALA A 340 -7.56 -6.64 -4.05
N GLN A 341 -7.37 -5.32 -3.89
CA GLN A 341 -7.27 -4.66 -2.57
C GLN A 341 -8.53 -3.85 -2.19
N GLY A 342 -9.61 -3.95 -2.97
CA GLY A 342 -10.79 -3.10 -2.89
C GLY A 342 -11.55 -3.18 -1.55
N ALA A 343 -11.81 -4.39 -1.00
CA ALA A 343 -12.44 -4.46 0.32
C ALA A 343 -11.57 -3.92 1.45
N PRO A 344 -10.27 -4.27 1.56
CA PRO A 344 -9.38 -3.62 2.53
C PRO A 344 -9.45 -2.09 2.47
N ILE A 345 -9.39 -1.51 1.27
CA ILE A 345 -9.47 -0.05 1.04
C ILE A 345 -10.84 0.51 1.45
N ALA A 346 -11.94 -0.12 1.03
CA ALA A 346 -13.29 0.31 1.38
C ALA A 346 -13.50 0.41 2.90
N LEU A 347 -12.84 -0.45 3.68
CA LEU A 347 -12.92 -0.45 5.14
C LEU A 347 -12.10 0.64 5.83
N ILE A 348 -11.22 1.38 5.14
CA ILE A 348 -10.38 2.45 5.71
C ILE A 348 -10.61 3.83 5.06
N VAL A 349 -11.45 3.89 4.04
CA VAL A 349 -11.56 5.08 3.19
C VAL A 349 -12.11 6.30 3.95
N GLU A 350 -12.93 6.10 4.97
CA GLU A 350 -13.45 7.18 5.81
C GLU A 350 -12.36 7.79 6.70
N GLU A 351 -11.43 6.98 7.22
CA GLU A 351 -10.26 7.49 7.95
C GLU A 351 -9.35 8.31 7.02
N VAL A 352 -9.13 7.84 5.79
CA VAL A 352 -8.39 8.60 4.76
C VAL A 352 -9.10 9.91 4.43
N LYS A 353 -10.41 9.86 4.16
CA LYS A 353 -11.25 11.02 3.86
C LYS A 353 -11.17 12.09 4.95
N SER A 354 -11.11 11.68 6.22
CA SER A 354 -10.99 12.60 7.37
C SER A 354 -9.67 13.38 7.43
N ALA A 355 -8.63 12.91 6.74
CA ALA A 355 -7.34 13.58 6.65
C ALA A 355 -7.23 14.56 5.47
N ILE A 356 -8.05 14.38 4.43
CA ILE A 356 -8.03 15.17 3.20
C ILE A 356 -8.91 16.42 3.38
N PRO A 357 -8.42 17.65 3.11
CA PRO A 357 -9.23 18.86 3.19
C PRO A 357 -10.43 18.81 2.23
N THR A 358 -11.59 19.37 2.63
CA THR A 358 -12.81 19.34 1.81
C THR A 358 -12.61 19.95 0.42
N HIS A 359 -11.90 21.09 0.31
CA HIS A 359 -11.64 21.71 -0.99
C HIS A 359 -10.76 20.85 -1.91
N VAL A 360 -9.88 20.01 -1.36
CA VAL A 360 -9.08 19.04 -2.12
C VAL A 360 -9.96 17.91 -2.62
N GLN A 361 -10.87 17.40 -1.78
CA GLN A 361 -11.86 16.40 -2.18
C GLN A 361 -12.75 16.92 -3.33
N ASP A 362 -13.23 18.16 -3.21
CA ASP A 362 -14.07 18.79 -4.23
C ASP A 362 -13.32 18.96 -5.57
N ALA A 363 -12.04 19.34 -5.53
CA ALA A 363 -11.20 19.49 -6.72
C ALA A 363 -10.96 18.16 -7.46
N LEU A 364 -10.83 17.05 -6.71
CA LEU A 364 -10.57 15.72 -7.27
C LEU A 364 -11.84 15.01 -7.78
N ARG A 365 -13.03 15.46 -7.36
CA ARG A 365 -14.33 14.95 -7.85
C ARG A 365 -14.68 15.41 -9.26
N LEU A 366 -13.93 16.36 -9.81
CA LEU A 366 -14.21 17.03 -11.07
C LEU A 366 -13.93 16.12 -12.29
N ARG A 367 -14.97 15.44 -12.80
CA ARG A 367 -14.92 14.65 -14.04
C ARG A 367 -15.21 15.50 -15.27
N GLY A 368 -14.33 15.43 -16.28
CA GLY A 368 -14.49 16.13 -17.56
C GLY A 368 -14.34 17.65 -17.46
N THR A 369 -13.85 18.16 -16.32
CA THR A 369 -13.74 19.60 -16.09
C THR A 369 -12.36 19.95 -15.56
N PHE A 370 -11.81 21.07 -16.05
CA PHE A 370 -10.64 21.73 -15.48
C PHE A 370 -11.04 23.15 -15.12
N GLN A 371 -11.11 23.43 -13.82
CA GLN A 371 -11.47 24.75 -13.30
C GLN A 371 -10.20 25.45 -12.83
N GLY A 372 -9.73 26.43 -13.62
CA GLY A 372 -8.57 27.24 -13.25
C GLY A 372 -7.72 27.65 -14.45
N PRO A 373 -6.78 28.60 -14.24
CA PRO A 373 -5.78 28.93 -15.24
C PRO A 373 -4.79 27.78 -15.42
N ALA A 374 -4.01 27.84 -16.50
CA ALA A 374 -2.82 27.02 -16.59
C ALA A 374 -1.87 27.32 -15.41
N ARG A 375 -1.17 26.31 -14.93
CA ARG A 375 -0.28 26.41 -13.76
C ARG A 375 1.01 25.64 -13.97
N SER A 376 2.07 26.13 -13.32
CA SER A 376 3.36 25.45 -13.22
C SER A 376 3.58 25.00 -11.78
N ILE A 377 4.08 23.78 -11.63
CA ILE A 377 4.40 23.16 -10.35
C ILE A 377 5.89 22.87 -10.34
N LYS A 378 6.53 23.08 -9.19
CA LYS A 378 7.92 22.72 -8.95
C LYS A 378 8.02 22.11 -7.56
N LYS A 379 8.57 20.90 -7.48
CA LYS A 379 8.71 20.13 -6.25
C LYS A 379 10.15 19.63 -6.13
N THR A 380 10.66 19.66 -4.92
CA THR A 380 11.97 19.10 -4.58
C THR A 380 11.72 17.77 -3.90
N VAL A 381 12.43 16.73 -4.31
CA VAL A 381 12.29 15.37 -3.78
C VAL A 381 13.62 14.91 -3.20
N TYR A 382 13.57 14.27 -2.03
CA TYR A 382 14.74 13.76 -1.32
C TYR A 382 14.62 12.25 -1.12
N ASP A 383 15.73 11.54 -1.31
CA ASP A 383 15.82 10.08 -1.11
C ASP A 383 16.67 9.73 0.13
N ASP A 384 17.20 10.73 0.84
CA ASP A 384 18.01 10.55 2.03
C ASP A 384 17.88 11.74 3.01
N LEU A 385 18.22 11.50 4.28
CA LEU A 385 18.07 12.49 5.36
C LEU A 385 19.13 13.60 5.35
N GLU A 386 20.22 13.42 4.60
CA GLU A 386 21.26 14.44 4.44
C GLU A 386 20.86 15.45 3.35
N GLY A 387 19.98 15.04 2.42
CA GLY A 387 19.42 15.89 1.38
C GLY A 387 20.46 16.40 0.38
N LYS A 388 21.54 15.63 0.18
CA LYS A 388 22.70 16.05 -0.63
C LYS A 388 22.43 16.03 -2.13
N GLN A 389 21.55 15.15 -2.59
CA GLN A 389 21.22 14.98 -4.00
C GLN A 389 19.70 15.15 -4.22
N PRO A 390 19.15 16.36 -4.05
CA PRO A 390 17.75 16.60 -4.32
C PRO A 390 17.43 16.37 -5.79
N ARG A 391 16.30 15.72 -6.07
CA ARG A 391 15.68 15.69 -7.39
C ARG A 391 14.71 16.86 -7.49
N VAL A 392 14.51 17.37 -8.70
CA VAL A 392 13.56 18.46 -8.94
C VAL A 392 12.57 18.00 -9.97
N ALA A 393 11.31 17.85 -9.57
CA ALA A 393 10.19 17.61 -10.46
C ALA A 393 9.53 18.94 -10.83
N THR A 394 9.19 19.09 -12.10
CA THR A 394 8.49 20.24 -12.65
C THR A 394 7.37 19.76 -13.53
N SER A 395 6.22 20.42 -13.42
CA SER A 395 5.06 20.12 -14.25
C SER A 395 4.38 21.39 -14.72
N TRP A 396 3.81 21.35 -15.92
CA TRP A 396 2.95 22.39 -16.45
C TRP A 396 1.61 21.75 -16.80
N ILE A 397 0.52 22.40 -16.41
CA ILE A 397 -0.84 21.89 -16.54
C ILE A 397 -1.71 22.98 -17.13
N SER A 398 -2.44 22.65 -18.19
CA SER A 398 -3.57 23.41 -18.72
C SER A 398 -4.75 22.47 -18.95
N ARG A 399 -5.88 23.00 -19.42
CA ARG A 399 -7.06 22.17 -19.72
C ARG A 399 -6.75 21.02 -20.68
N GLU A 400 -6.01 21.28 -21.75
CA GLU A 400 -5.85 20.37 -22.90
C GLU A 400 -4.42 19.81 -23.02
N LEU A 401 -3.52 20.15 -22.11
CA LEU A 401 -2.14 19.72 -22.21
C LEU A 401 -1.51 19.71 -20.82
N MET A 402 -0.82 18.63 -20.51
CA MET A 402 0.01 18.48 -19.32
C MET A 402 1.41 18.01 -19.70
N ILE A 403 2.44 18.56 -19.07
CA ILE A 403 3.83 18.19 -19.30
C ILE A 403 4.50 18.05 -17.95
N GLY A 404 5.19 16.94 -17.73
CA GLY A 404 5.97 16.66 -16.52
C GLY A 404 7.40 16.31 -16.86
N GLY A 405 8.35 16.73 -16.04
CA GLY A 405 9.76 16.38 -16.16
C GLY A 405 10.48 16.44 -14.82
N GLN A 406 11.50 15.60 -14.63
CA GLN A 406 12.40 15.67 -13.48
C GLN A 406 13.87 15.73 -13.87
N SER A 407 14.65 16.46 -13.08
CA SER A 407 16.12 16.40 -13.10
C SER A 407 16.63 15.48 -11.99
N VAL A 408 17.51 14.56 -12.37
CA VAL A 408 18.20 13.64 -11.44
C VAL A 408 19.71 13.76 -11.61
N ASN A 409 20.45 13.54 -10.53
CA ASN A 409 21.92 13.50 -10.54
C ASN A 409 22.39 12.10 -10.17
N GLU A 410 22.18 11.15 -11.08
CA GLU A 410 22.39 9.73 -10.82
C GLU A 410 23.14 9.07 -11.97
N THR A 411 23.98 8.10 -11.59
CA THR A 411 24.79 7.31 -12.52
C THR A 411 24.21 5.92 -12.78
N VAL A 412 23.16 5.55 -12.04
CA VAL A 412 22.49 4.24 -12.11
C VAL A 412 21.08 4.42 -12.68
N ASN A 413 20.65 3.49 -13.51
CA ASN A 413 19.29 3.47 -14.06
C ASN A 413 18.29 3.08 -12.96
N ARG A 414 17.19 3.85 -12.81
CA ARG A 414 16.09 3.60 -11.87
C ARG A 414 15.10 2.50 -12.29
N GLY A 415 15.33 1.87 -13.44
CA GLY A 415 14.53 0.79 -13.97
C GLY A 415 13.50 1.24 -15.00
N ASP A 416 12.75 0.27 -15.53
CA ASP A 416 11.75 0.43 -16.58
C ASP A 416 10.45 1.11 -16.11
N GLN A 417 10.23 1.19 -14.80
CA GLN A 417 9.09 1.90 -14.21
C GLN A 417 9.33 3.40 -14.05
N PHE A 418 10.57 3.88 -14.23
CA PHE A 418 10.92 5.28 -14.07
C PHE A 418 10.54 6.10 -15.30
N VAL A 419 9.68 7.10 -15.11
CA VAL A 419 9.17 7.99 -16.16
C VAL A 419 9.64 9.43 -15.90
N PRO A 420 10.88 9.78 -16.29
CA PRO A 420 11.47 11.08 -15.99
C PRO A 420 10.82 12.23 -16.74
N ALA A 421 10.12 11.98 -17.84
CA ALA A 421 9.38 13.01 -18.57
C ALA A 421 8.17 12.43 -19.29
N ILE A 422 7.07 13.17 -19.31
CA ILE A 422 5.83 12.76 -19.98
C ILE A 422 5.03 13.98 -20.42
N VAL A 423 4.29 13.84 -21.53
CA VAL A 423 3.28 14.79 -21.99
C VAL A 423 1.97 14.08 -22.24
N HIS A 424 0.85 14.69 -21.83
CA HIS A 424 -0.52 14.22 -22.03
C HIS A 424 -1.37 15.25 -22.76
N TRP A 425 -2.23 14.81 -23.68
CA TRP A 425 -3.18 15.66 -24.41
C TRP A 425 -4.44 14.86 -24.79
N PRO A 426 -5.57 15.51 -25.12
CA PRO A 426 -6.81 14.83 -25.50
C PRO A 426 -6.63 13.86 -26.68
N GLY A 427 -7.40 12.77 -26.63
CA GLY A 427 -7.61 11.81 -27.71
C GLY A 427 -7.82 12.47 -29.08
N ASP A 428 -8.78 13.37 -29.09
CA ASP A 428 -9.27 14.12 -30.23
C ASP A 428 -9.55 15.58 -29.82
N LYS A 429 -9.84 16.44 -30.80
CA LYS A 429 -10.04 17.88 -30.55
C LYS A 429 -11.25 18.16 -29.65
N ALA A 430 -12.30 17.35 -29.71
CA ALA A 430 -13.50 17.55 -28.88
C ALA A 430 -13.37 16.88 -27.50
N HIS A 431 -12.36 16.03 -27.32
CA HIS A 431 -12.26 15.09 -26.20
C HIS A 431 -13.50 14.19 -26.08
N GLU A 432 -14.02 13.73 -27.23
CA GLU A 432 -15.18 12.86 -27.35
C GLU A 432 -14.82 11.55 -28.09
N PRO A 433 -14.90 10.38 -27.43
CA PRO A 433 -15.40 10.16 -26.08
C PRO A 433 -14.35 10.44 -24.98
N PHE A 434 -14.76 11.16 -23.93
CA PHE A 434 -14.04 11.21 -22.66
C PHE A 434 -14.07 9.82 -21.99
N PRO A 435 -12.97 9.33 -21.37
CA PRO A 435 -11.76 10.05 -20.97
C PRO A 435 -10.51 9.81 -21.84
N LEU A 436 -10.66 9.43 -23.11
CA LEU A 436 -9.51 9.00 -23.92
C LEU A 436 -8.43 10.09 -24.02
N THR A 437 -7.28 9.83 -23.40
CA THR A 437 -6.12 10.71 -23.38
C THR A 437 -4.95 10.03 -24.12
N HIS A 438 -4.17 10.82 -24.85
CA HIS A 438 -2.91 10.37 -25.43
C HIS A 438 -1.74 10.84 -24.57
N PHE A 439 -0.65 10.07 -24.60
CA PHE A 439 0.59 10.46 -23.95
C PHE A 439 1.82 10.07 -24.76
N SER A 440 2.93 10.75 -24.48
CA SER A 440 4.27 10.36 -24.90
C SER A 440 5.21 10.50 -23.71
N ALA A 441 5.94 9.43 -23.42
CA ALA A 441 6.78 9.33 -22.24
C ALA A 441 8.24 9.02 -22.61
N CYS A 442 9.17 9.64 -21.89
CA CYS A 442 10.55 9.19 -21.83
C CYS A 442 10.63 8.12 -20.76
N ILE A 443 11.03 6.90 -21.14
CA ILE A 443 11.31 5.80 -20.20
C ILE A 443 12.80 5.53 -20.30
N GLN A 444 13.46 5.41 -19.15
CA GLN A 444 14.89 5.13 -19.12
C GLN A 444 15.15 3.66 -19.48
N ALA A 445 15.20 3.35 -20.77
CA ALA A 445 15.55 2.03 -21.24
C ALA A 445 16.96 1.64 -20.73
N GLN A 446 17.11 0.40 -20.28
CA GLN A 446 18.44 -0.24 -20.32
C GLN A 446 18.84 -0.26 -21.82
N ALA A 447 19.75 0.61 -22.24
CA ALA A 447 20.04 0.85 -23.65
C ALA A 447 20.55 -0.42 -24.39
N PRO A 448 20.43 -0.51 -25.74
CA PRO A 448 19.96 0.52 -26.67
C PRO A 448 18.59 0.23 -27.32
N LEU A 449 17.84 1.32 -27.53
CA LEU A 449 16.79 1.51 -28.54
C LEU A 449 16.18 0.22 -29.15
N THR A 450 15.19 -0.33 -28.47
CA THR A 450 14.01 -0.88 -29.14
C THR A 450 12.81 -0.04 -28.71
N LEU A 451 12.18 0.61 -29.68
CA LEU A 451 10.84 1.17 -29.55
C LEU A 451 9.93 0.00 -29.16
N LEU A 452 9.70 -0.19 -27.86
CA LEU A 452 8.73 -1.15 -27.36
C LEU A 452 7.34 -0.55 -27.55
N GLN A 453 6.80 -0.66 -28.75
CA GLN A 453 5.38 -0.95 -28.87
C GLN A 453 5.18 -2.35 -28.31
N ARG A 454 4.84 -2.46 -27.01
CA ARG A 454 4.26 -3.71 -26.52
C ARG A 454 2.79 -3.72 -26.96
N PRO A 455 2.32 -4.83 -27.55
CA PRO A 455 0.92 -4.97 -27.91
C PRO A 455 0.10 -5.03 -26.62
N ILE A 456 -1.08 -4.42 -26.69
CA ILE A 456 -2.17 -4.56 -25.73
C ILE A 456 -2.38 -6.07 -25.46
N ILE A 457 -2.16 -6.50 -24.22
CA ILE A 457 -2.72 -7.73 -23.63
C ILE A 457 -3.24 -7.38 -22.25
#